data_AF-A0A6B1XCC4-F1
#
_entry.id   AF-A0A6B1XCC4-F1
#
_cell.length_a   1.000
_cell.length_b   1.000
_cell.length_c   1.000
_cell.angle_alpha   90.00
_cell.angle_beta   90.00
_cell.angle_gamma   90.00
#
_symmetry.space_group_name_H-M   'P 1'
#
loop_
_entity.id
_entity.type
_entity.pdbx_description
1 polymer ?
#
loop_
_entity_poly.entity_id
_entity_poly.type
_entity_poly.pdbx_seq_one_letter_code
_entity_poly.pdbx_strand_id
1 'polypeptide(L)'
;MIDMKIGQYHLTSDKYEVKVNKMSVDSQGHPVTSYDEKSGINRLVETPLAHCKDVEDALHWLRGYLIRTGSERITTVDQLARESRKIERQFDTYIKERVPEGL
;
A
#
# COMPACT_ATOMS: atom_id res chain seq x y z
N MET A 1 -11.79 8.12 7.38
CA MET A 1 -11.55 7.68 6.00
C MET A 1 -10.04 7.60 5.81
N ILE A 2 -9.55 6.46 5.35
CA ILE A 2 -8.13 6.18 5.15
C ILE A 2 -7.83 6.40 3.67
N ASP A 3 -6.78 7.16 3.43
CA ASP A 3 -6.14 7.39 2.14
C ASP A 3 -4.63 7.38 2.44
N MET A 4 -3.97 6.26 2.12
CA MET A 4 -2.58 5.99 2.50
C MET A 4 -1.80 5.48 1.32
N LYS A 5 -0.62 6.07 1.06
CA LYS A 5 0.30 5.62 0.02
C LYS A 5 1.57 5.05 0.64
N ILE A 6 1.95 3.85 0.21
CA ILE A 6 3.17 3.15 0.60
C ILE A 6 3.88 2.72 -0.68
N GLY A 7 4.88 3.50 -1.10
CA GLY A 7 5.50 3.31 -2.41
C GLY A 7 4.45 3.38 -3.53
N GLN A 8 4.35 2.32 -4.33
CA GLN A 8 3.35 2.18 -5.39
C GLN A 8 1.99 1.63 -4.91
N TYR A 9 1.78 1.44 -3.62
CA TYR A 9 0.54 0.86 -3.08
C TYR A 9 -0.31 1.95 -2.44
N HIS A 10 -1.62 1.89 -2.66
CA HIS A 10 -2.58 2.84 -2.14
C HIS A 10 -3.66 2.08 -1.36
N LEU A 11 -3.81 2.40 -0.08
CA LEU A 11 -4.82 1.86 0.80
C LEU A 11 -5.93 2.89 0.97
N THR A 12 -7.15 2.53 0.59
CA THR A 12 -8.33 3.37 0.76
C THR A 12 -9.39 2.65 1.58
N SER A 13 -9.98 3.29 2.58
CA SER A 13 -11.15 2.73 3.28
C SER A 13 -12.46 3.30 2.74
N ASP A 14 -13.46 2.46 2.55
CA ASP A 14 -14.86 2.89 2.50
C ASP A 14 -15.59 2.53 3.80
N LYS A 15 -16.93 2.54 3.78
CA LYS A 15 -17.77 2.28 4.98
C LYS A 15 -17.65 0.82 5.46
N TYR A 16 -17.20 -0.10 4.62
CA TYR A 16 -17.28 -1.54 4.86
C TYR A 16 -15.92 -2.22 4.89
N GLU A 17 -14.95 -1.70 4.14
CA GLU A 17 -13.68 -2.37 3.93
C GLU A 17 -12.52 -1.41 3.67
N VAL A 18 -11.31 -1.95 3.78
CA VAL A 18 -10.07 -1.34 3.33
C VAL A 18 -9.64 -2.02 2.04
N LYS A 19 -9.49 -1.23 0.97
CA LYS A 19 -8.99 -1.68 -0.32
C LYS A 19 -7.49 -1.45 -0.39
N VAL A 20 -6.76 -2.43 -0.89
CA VAL A 20 -5.34 -2.33 -1.24
C VAL A 20 -5.25 -2.29 -2.76
N ASN A 21 -4.71 -1.21 -3.29
CA ASN A 21 -4.51 -1.01 -4.72
C ASN A 21 -3.02 -0.86 -5.05
N LYS A 22 -2.64 -1.20 -6.28
CA LYS A 22 -1.34 -0.87 -6.86
C LYS A 22 -1.50 0.27 -7.84
N MET A 23 -0.88 1.40 -7.56
CA MET A 23 -0.78 2.54 -8.46
C MET A 23 0.09 2.17 -9.68
N SER A 24 -0.36 2.59 -10.86
CA SER A 24 0.49 2.64 -12.05
C SER A 24 1.49 3.79 -11.89
N VAL A 25 2.75 3.55 -12.24
CA VAL A 25 3.81 4.55 -12.19
C VAL A 25 4.41 4.77 -13.56
N ASP A 26 4.86 6.00 -13.82
CA ASP A 26 5.56 6.35 -15.06
C ASP A 26 7.04 5.86 -15.03
N SER A 27 7.77 6.17 -16.10
CA SER A 27 9.21 5.83 -16.23
C SER A 27 10.11 6.45 -15.15
N GLN A 28 9.64 7.48 -14.43
CA GLN A 28 10.35 8.16 -13.34
C GLN A 28 9.87 7.67 -11.96
N GLY A 29 8.91 6.75 -11.91
CA GLY A 29 8.34 6.23 -10.67
C GLY A 29 7.23 7.10 -10.06
N HIS A 30 6.73 8.10 -10.78
CA HIS A 30 5.62 8.94 -10.30
C HIS A 30 4.26 8.28 -10.59
N PRO A 31 3.27 8.39 -9.68
CA PRO A 31 1.93 7.86 -9.92
C PRO A 31 1.27 8.49 -11.14
N VAL A 32 0.75 7.64 -12.03
CA VAL A 32 -0.02 8.06 -13.20
C VAL A 32 -1.44 8.40 -12.77
N THR A 33 -1.97 9.51 -13.29
CA THR A 33 -3.37 9.91 -13.12
C THR A 33 -4.11 9.90 -14.46
N SER A 34 -5.40 9.63 -14.41
CA SER A 34 -6.32 9.80 -15.52
C SER A 34 -7.39 10.83 -15.16
N TYR A 35 -7.78 11.66 -16.13
CA TYR A 35 -8.84 12.63 -15.95
C TYR A 35 -10.20 11.94 -16.08
N ASP A 36 -11.04 12.04 -15.04
CA ASP A 36 -12.42 11.54 -15.07
C ASP A 36 -13.37 12.67 -15.45
N GLU A 37 -13.81 12.68 -16.71
CA GLU A 37 -14.70 13.70 -17.26
C GLU A 37 -16.03 13.83 -16.48
N LYS A 38 -16.50 12.76 -15.83
CA LYS A 38 -17.78 12.78 -15.09
C LYS A 38 -17.66 13.50 -13.75
N SER A 39 -16.50 13.41 -13.11
CA SER A 39 -16.26 14.02 -11.80
C SER A 39 -15.39 15.27 -11.86
N GLY A 40 -14.80 15.58 -13.02
CA GLY A 40 -13.95 16.75 -13.23
C GLY A 40 -12.62 16.69 -12.46
N ILE A 41 -12.21 15.50 -12.01
CA ILE A 41 -11.02 15.32 -11.17
C ILE A 41 -10.07 14.29 -11.78
N ASN A 42 -8.77 14.48 -11.50
CA ASN A 42 -7.75 13.49 -11.80
C ASN A 42 -7.80 12.37 -10.76
N ARG A 43 -7.93 11.12 -11.22
CA ARG A 43 -7.89 9.93 -10.38
C ARG A 43 -6.60 9.18 -10.60
N LEU A 44 -6.09 8.52 -9.57
CA LEU A 44 -4.96 7.60 -9.72
C LEU A 44 -5.37 6.43 -10.61
N VAL A 45 -4.49 6.03 -11.52
CA VAL A 45 -4.67 4.80 -12.30
C VAL A 45 -4.20 3.64 -11.44
N GLU A 46 -5.13 2.81 -11.00
CA GLU A 46 -4.87 1.80 -9.98
C GLU A 46 -5.43 0.43 -10.34
N THR A 47 -4.72 -0.61 -9.94
CA THR A 47 -5.17 -2.00 -10.03
C THR A 47 -5.55 -2.49 -8.64
N PRO A 48 -6.78 -2.94 -8.41
CA PRO A 48 -7.18 -3.51 -7.13
C PRO A 48 -6.40 -4.80 -6.87
N LEU A 49 -5.87 -4.95 -5.65
CA LEU A 49 -5.11 -6.12 -5.22
C LEU A 49 -5.83 -6.92 -4.14
N ALA A 50 -6.46 -6.26 -3.18
CA ALA A 50 -7.16 -6.92 -2.09
C ALA A 50 -8.25 -6.05 -1.47
N HIS A 51 -9.18 -6.73 -0.80
CA HIS A 51 -10.21 -6.17 0.06
C HIS A 51 -10.01 -6.78 1.45
N CYS A 52 -9.86 -5.92 2.46
CA CYS A 52 -9.52 -6.29 3.82
C CYS A 52 -10.54 -5.70 4.79
N LYS A 53 -10.79 -6.40 5.89
CA LYS A 53 -11.82 -5.99 6.85
C LYS A 53 -11.47 -4.70 7.62
N ASP A 54 -10.18 -4.47 7.83
CA ASP A 54 -9.64 -3.35 8.58
C ASP A 54 -8.23 -3.01 8.09
N VAL A 55 -7.65 -1.98 8.69
CA VAL A 55 -6.33 -1.47 8.32
C VAL A 55 -5.25 -2.49 8.64
N GLU A 56 -5.32 -3.10 9.81
CA GLU A 56 -4.32 -4.06 10.28
C GLU A 56 -4.22 -5.26 9.32
N ASP A 57 -5.38 -5.80 8.93
CA ASP A 57 -5.50 -6.86 7.93
C ASP A 57 -4.95 -6.43 6.56
N ALA A 58 -5.26 -5.20 6.11
CA ALA A 58 -4.73 -4.64 4.87
C ALA A 58 -3.20 -4.51 4.87
N LEU A 59 -2.62 -4.09 5.99
CA LEU A 59 -1.17 -3.94 6.15
C LEU A 59 -0.49 -5.32 6.21
N HIS A 60 -1.05 -6.28 6.94
CA HIS A 60 -0.56 -7.66 6.97
C HIS A 60 -0.62 -8.33 5.59
N TRP A 61 -1.73 -8.10 4.87
CA TRP A 61 -1.88 -8.59 3.50
C TRP A 61 -0.83 -7.98 2.58
N LEU A 62 -0.65 -6.65 2.62
CA LEU A 62 0.33 -5.95 1.78
C LEU A 62 1.75 -6.43 2.07
N ARG A 63 2.11 -6.62 3.34
CA ARG A 63 3.39 -7.23 3.73
C ARG A 63 3.57 -8.61 3.08
N GLY A 64 2.59 -9.50 3.23
CA GLY A 64 2.65 -10.84 2.65
C GLY A 64 2.73 -10.80 1.12
N TYR A 65 2.03 -9.87 0.48
CA TYR A 65 2.07 -9.66 -0.96
C TYR A 65 3.45 -9.19 -1.44
N LEU A 66 4.05 -8.21 -0.78
CA LEU A 66 5.40 -7.71 -1.08
C LEU A 66 6.47 -8.80 -0.95
N ILE A 67 6.34 -9.63 0.09
CA ILE A 67 7.18 -10.81 0.30
C ILE A 67 7.06 -11.81 -0.86
N ARG A 68 5.84 -12.17 -1.24
CA ARG A 68 5.58 -13.21 -2.26
C ARG A 68 5.92 -12.75 -3.67
N THR A 69 5.52 -11.53 -4.01
CA THR A 69 5.72 -11.02 -5.36
C THR A 69 7.17 -10.68 -5.60
N GLY A 70 7.90 -10.34 -4.54
CA GLY A 70 9.25 -9.87 -4.66
C GLY A 70 9.27 -8.56 -5.46
N SER A 71 9.88 -7.54 -4.89
CA SER A 71 10.88 -6.91 -5.76
C SER A 71 11.72 -8.07 -6.34
N GLU A 72 11.94 -8.14 -7.65
CA GLU A 72 12.44 -9.29 -8.46
C GLU A 72 13.78 -9.94 -8.00
N ARG A 73 14.23 -9.72 -6.76
CA ARG A 73 15.57 -9.91 -6.23
C ARG A 73 15.66 -10.72 -4.92
N ILE A 74 14.56 -11.26 -4.38
CA ILE A 74 14.61 -12.10 -3.17
C ILE A 74 14.81 -13.57 -3.58
N THR A 75 16.04 -14.06 -3.47
CA THR A 75 16.39 -15.45 -3.81
C THR A 75 16.71 -16.30 -2.59
N THR A 76 16.80 -15.70 -1.39
CA THR A 76 17.13 -16.42 -0.15
C THR A 76 16.24 -16.04 1.03
N VAL A 77 16.14 -16.95 2.01
CA VAL A 77 15.39 -16.75 3.26
C VAL A 77 15.92 -15.56 4.07
N ASP A 78 17.23 -15.33 4.07
CA ASP A 78 17.84 -14.19 4.78
C ASP A 78 17.49 -12.84 4.14
N GLN A 79 17.46 -12.77 2.81
CA GLN A 79 17.02 -11.58 2.09
C GLN A 79 15.55 -11.29 2.39
N LEU A 80 14.72 -12.35 2.39
CA LEU A 80 13.32 -12.25 2.76
C LEU A 80 13.14 -11.70 4.19
N ALA A 81 13.92 -12.20 5.16
CA ALA A 81 13.86 -11.73 6.54
C ALA A 81 14.34 -10.27 6.72
N ARG A 82 15.28 -9.79 5.89
CA ARG A 82 15.73 -8.40 5.90
C ARG A 82 14.69 -7.46 5.32
N GLU A 83 14.13 -7.79 4.15
CA GLU A 83 13.08 -6.98 3.51
C GLU A 83 11.81 -6.97 4.36
N SER A 84 11.43 -8.10 4.96
CA SER A 84 10.31 -8.17 5.92
C SER A 84 10.48 -7.18 7.07
N ARG A 85 11.66 -7.11 7.69
CA ARG A 85 11.96 -6.17 8.79
C ARG A 85 12.01 -4.71 8.36
N LYS A 86 12.36 -4.44 7.10
CA LYS A 86 12.35 -3.09 6.55
C LYS A 86 10.92 -2.61 6.32
N ILE A 87 10.09 -3.48 5.76
CA ILE A 87 8.66 -3.24 5.57
C ILE A 87 7.97 -3.04 6.92
N GLU A 88 8.21 -3.91 7.91
CA GLU A 88 7.70 -3.74 9.29
C GLU A 88 8.06 -2.37 9.86
N ARG A 89 9.32 -1.93 9.75
CA ARG A 89 9.72 -0.60 10.24
C ARG A 89 9.01 0.55 9.53
N GLN A 90 8.86 0.47 8.21
CA GLN A 90 8.13 1.50 7.47
C GLN A 90 6.66 1.57 7.91
N PHE A 91 6.06 0.43 8.21
CA PHE A 91 4.72 0.35 8.76
C PHE A 91 4.64 0.90 10.18
N ASP A 92 5.53 0.49 11.08
CA ASP A 92 5.55 0.98 12.47
C ASP A 92 5.74 2.49 12.52
N THR A 93 6.62 3.04 11.67
CA THR A 93 6.80 4.49 11.51
C THR A 93 5.51 5.16 11.05
N TYR A 94 4.86 4.63 10.02
CA TYR A 94 3.61 5.17 9.53
C TYR A 94 2.51 5.19 10.61
N ILE A 95 2.36 4.09 11.35
CA ILE A 95 1.38 3.99 12.45
C ILE A 95 1.71 5.00 13.55
N LYS A 96 2.95 5.07 14.02
CA LYS A 96 3.35 6.01 15.08
C LYS A 96 3.15 7.47 14.70
N GLU A 97 3.39 7.84 13.44
CA GLU A 97 3.23 9.22 12.97
C GLU A 97 1.77 9.66 12.86
N ARG A 98 0.82 8.72 12.75
CA ARG A 98 -0.58 9.03 12.40
C ARG A 98 -1.64 8.45 13.33
N VAL A 99 -1.26 7.56 14.22
CA VAL A 99 -2.06 7.08 15.34
C VAL A 99 -1.44 7.71 16.60
N PRO A 100 -2.00 8.80 17.12
CA PRO A 100 -1.52 9.37 18.38
C PRO A 100 -1.55 8.28 19.46
N GLU A 101 -0.46 8.09 20.18
CA GLU A 101 -0.48 7.27 21.39
C GLU A 101 -1.49 7.87 22.37
N GLY A 102 -2.63 7.20 22.56
CA GLY A 102 -3.66 7.59 23.54
C GLY A 102 -5.07 7.67 22.96
N LEU A 103 -5.74 6.51 22.90
CA LEU A 103 -7.17 6.37 23.19
C LEU A 103 -7.29 5.51 24.44
#